data_AF-A0A919NYQ1-F1
#
_entry.id   AF-A0A919NYQ1-F1
#
_cell.length_a   1.000
_cell.length_b   1.000
_cell.length_c   1.000
_cell.angle_alpha   90.00
_cell.angle_beta   90.00
_cell.angle_gamma   90.00
#
_symmetry.space_group_name_H-M   'P 1'
#
loop_
_entity.id
_entity.type
_entity.pdbx_description
1 polymer ?
#
loop_
_entity_poly.entity_id
_entity_poly.type
_entity_poly.pdbx_seq_one_letter_code
_entity_poly.pdbx_strand_id
1 'polypeptide(L)'
;MTTFRLLEQTSRYSRFAQVTVEVAASSRPGVEVLADASDEHRREAELGAQWALHGRSEAAKVTVTQVAVTECDTGVGDVYEATAHAVWQALRVEHQVPYVGFSDPSMVEAWLTSICGRRLEAVTEARHWFEGRREPDAESLLHAWLFFEHTGPIALHGRGDQFLLSKKDPYRSYDMDEYGQTRVGPALSPDVLSSFVGARLSDGAAILGHDGDAVCAGLVLRFGNDDLVVGALADEWVLSAGSVPTSAAQVWAVRPFVGGSLGTGRRPA
;
A
#
# COMPACT_ATOMS: atom_id res chain seq x y z
N MET A 1 -17.64 5.89 -22.44
CA MET A 1 -17.01 4.67 -21.89
C MET A 1 -15.52 4.74 -22.08
N THR A 2 -14.76 4.39 -21.05
CA THR A 2 -13.29 4.32 -21.06
C THR A 2 -12.87 2.99 -20.48
N THR A 3 -11.97 2.29 -21.14
CA THR A 3 -11.42 1.02 -20.68
C THR A 3 -9.94 1.20 -20.39
N PHE A 4 -9.52 0.77 -19.20
CA PHE A 4 -8.12 0.63 -18.86
C PHE A 4 -7.76 -0.84 -18.72
N ARG A 5 -6.54 -1.19 -19.15
CA ARG A 5 -6.01 -2.53 -19.01
C ARG A 5 -4.64 -2.45 -18.35
N LEU A 6 -4.56 -2.94 -17.12
CA LEU A 6 -3.33 -3.23 -16.43
C LEU A 6 -2.76 -4.52 -17.02
N LEU A 7 -1.64 -4.40 -17.71
CA LEU A 7 -0.82 -5.51 -18.20
C LEU A 7 0.61 -5.25 -17.78
N GLU A 8 1.03 -5.91 -16.72
CA GLU A 8 2.42 -5.86 -16.29
C GLU A 8 2.97 -7.27 -16.20
N GLN A 9 4.09 -7.52 -16.84
CA GLN A 9 4.79 -8.78 -16.74
C GLN A 9 6.26 -8.48 -16.52
N THR A 10 6.78 -8.88 -15.38
CA THR A 10 8.21 -8.92 -15.11
C THR A 10 8.70 -10.37 -15.23
N SER A 11 10.00 -10.59 -15.16
CA SER A 11 10.54 -11.96 -15.07
C SER A 11 10.11 -12.70 -13.79
N ARG A 12 9.50 -11.98 -12.82
CA ARG A 12 9.19 -12.48 -11.48
C ARG A 12 7.69 -12.65 -11.21
N TYR A 13 6.83 -11.88 -11.88
CA TYR A 13 5.37 -11.93 -11.69
C TYR A 13 4.62 -11.30 -12.86
N SER A 14 3.34 -11.67 -12.99
CA SER A 14 2.38 -11.09 -13.94
C SER A 14 1.24 -10.43 -13.18
N ARG A 15 0.72 -9.32 -13.72
CA ARG A 15 -0.42 -8.58 -13.21
C ARG A 15 -1.39 -8.31 -14.36
N PHE A 16 -2.64 -8.67 -14.16
CA PHE A 16 -3.71 -8.49 -15.13
C PHE A 16 -4.97 -7.95 -14.46
N ALA A 17 -5.46 -6.83 -14.95
CA ALA A 17 -6.83 -6.39 -14.67
C ALA A 17 -7.31 -5.49 -15.81
N GLN A 18 -8.53 -5.68 -16.28
CA GLN A 18 -9.16 -4.80 -17.25
C GLN A 18 -10.47 -4.27 -16.67
N VAL A 19 -10.60 -2.95 -16.64
CA VAL A 19 -11.78 -2.28 -16.09
C VAL A 19 -12.34 -1.31 -17.10
N THR A 20 -13.66 -1.36 -17.31
CA THR A 20 -14.39 -0.38 -18.12
C THR A 20 -15.28 0.46 -17.23
N VAL A 21 -15.21 1.77 -17.40
CA VAL A 21 -16.01 2.75 -16.67
C VAL A 21 -16.77 3.69 -17.60
N GLU A 22 -17.89 4.17 -17.10
CA GLU A 22 -18.58 5.36 -17.59
C GLU A 22 -18.45 6.45 -16.54
N VAL A 23 -18.14 7.67 -17.00
CA VAL A 23 -18.06 8.83 -16.13
C VAL A 23 -18.94 9.92 -16.70
N ALA A 24 -19.83 10.44 -15.86
CA ALA A 24 -20.75 11.52 -16.20
C ALA A 24 -20.64 12.64 -15.17
N ALA A 25 -20.81 13.89 -15.62
CA ALA A 25 -20.96 15.02 -14.71
C ALA A 25 -22.19 14.80 -13.80
N SER A 26 -22.07 15.12 -12.53
CA SER A 26 -23.12 14.90 -11.54
C SER A 26 -23.16 16.03 -10.53
N SER A 27 -24.32 16.28 -9.93
CA SER A 27 -24.42 17.23 -8.81
C SER A 27 -23.89 16.65 -7.49
N ARG A 28 -23.66 15.33 -7.42
CA ARG A 28 -23.08 14.63 -6.27
C ARG A 28 -22.09 13.57 -6.75
N PRO A 29 -20.91 13.44 -6.13
CA PRO A 29 -20.02 12.34 -6.42
C PRO A 29 -20.72 11.02 -6.09
N GLY A 30 -20.52 10.00 -6.94
CA GLY A 30 -21.13 8.70 -6.72
C GLY A 30 -20.41 7.62 -7.51
N VAL A 31 -20.33 6.43 -6.92
CA VAL A 31 -19.75 5.25 -7.55
C VAL A 31 -20.79 4.14 -7.55
N GLU A 32 -20.94 3.49 -8.68
CA GLU A 32 -21.83 2.36 -8.87
C GLU A 32 -21.10 1.25 -9.63
N VAL A 33 -21.11 0.02 -9.10
CA VAL A 33 -20.47 -1.13 -9.73
C VAL A 33 -21.55 -2.06 -10.28
N LEU A 34 -21.72 -2.05 -11.60
CA LEU A 34 -22.67 -2.91 -12.32
C LEU A 34 -22.00 -4.14 -12.96
N ALA A 35 -20.68 -4.17 -12.97
CA ALA A 35 -19.91 -5.28 -13.50
C ALA A 35 -20.24 -6.61 -12.79
N ASP A 36 -20.36 -7.67 -13.58
CA ASP A 36 -20.42 -9.05 -13.09
C ASP A 36 -19.01 -9.50 -12.69
N ALA A 37 -18.74 -9.52 -11.39
CA ALA A 37 -17.44 -9.84 -10.79
C ALA A 37 -17.65 -10.32 -9.34
N SER A 38 -16.63 -10.97 -8.76
CA SER A 38 -16.66 -11.37 -7.34
C SER A 38 -16.83 -10.15 -6.42
N ASP A 39 -17.36 -10.36 -5.22
CA ASP A 39 -17.56 -9.28 -4.24
C ASP A 39 -16.25 -8.54 -3.91
N GLU A 40 -15.15 -9.27 -3.85
CA GLU A 40 -13.79 -8.71 -3.66
C GLU A 40 -13.43 -7.74 -4.80
N HIS A 41 -13.52 -8.18 -6.06
CA HIS A 41 -13.20 -7.32 -7.20
C HIS A 41 -14.18 -6.16 -7.36
N ARG A 42 -15.46 -6.36 -7.02
CA ARG A 42 -16.45 -5.27 -6.99
C ARG A 42 -16.07 -4.22 -5.96
N ARG A 43 -15.61 -4.65 -4.77
CA ARG A 43 -15.15 -3.76 -3.70
C ARG A 43 -13.89 -3.01 -4.10
N GLU A 44 -12.90 -3.70 -4.68
CA GLU A 44 -11.69 -3.04 -5.20
C GLU A 44 -12.02 -1.99 -6.25
N ALA A 45 -12.92 -2.31 -7.19
CA ALA A 45 -13.34 -1.37 -8.22
C ALA A 45 -14.04 -0.14 -7.62
N GLU A 46 -14.92 -0.35 -6.65
CA GLU A 46 -15.57 0.74 -5.93
C GLU A 46 -14.54 1.68 -5.28
N LEU A 47 -13.61 1.11 -4.50
CA LEU A 47 -12.58 1.86 -3.78
C LEU A 47 -11.62 2.58 -4.74
N GLY A 48 -11.24 1.94 -5.85
CA GLY A 48 -10.39 2.54 -6.88
C GLY A 48 -11.07 3.73 -7.57
N ALA A 49 -12.38 3.62 -7.84
CA ALA A 49 -13.16 4.74 -8.37
C ALA A 49 -13.32 5.87 -7.36
N GLN A 50 -13.60 5.56 -6.09
CA GLN A 50 -13.69 6.56 -5.02
C GLN A 50 -12.37 7.31 -4.84
N TRP A 51 -11.26 6.58 -4.83
CA TRP A 51 -9.93 7.16 -4.79
C TRP A 51 -9.66 8.11 -5.94
N ALA A 52 -10.01 7.71 -7.17
CA ALA A 52 -9.81 8.57 -8.33
C ALA A 52 -10.63 9.87 -8.31
N LEU A 53 -11.74 9.89 -7.56
CA LEU A 53 -12.57 11.07 -7.32
C LEU A 53 -12.14 11.89 -6.10
N HIS A 54 -11.28 11.34 -5.23
CA HIS A 54 -10.88 11.98 -3.99
C HIS A 54 -10.16 13.32 -4.25
N GLY A 55 -10.47 14.34 -3.44
CA GLY A 55 -9.87 15.68 -3.55
C GLY A 55 -10.27 16.51 -4.78
N ARG A 56 -11.23 16.04 -5.59
CA ARG A 56 -11.68 16.77 -6.79
C ARG A 56 -12.79 17.76 -6.48
N SER A 57 -12.73 18.93 -7.11
CA SER A 57 -13.77 19.96 -7.03
C SER A 57 -14.99 19.67 -7.89
N GLU A 58 -14.82 18.91 -8.98
CA GLU A 58 -15.90 18.54 -9.90
C GLU A 58 -16.55 17.23 -9.48
N ALA A 59 -17.84 17.28 -9.16
CA ALA A 59 -18.63 16.11 -8.84
C ALA A 59 -18.90 15.28 -10.11
N ALA A 60 -18.54 14.00 -10.07
CA ALA A 60 -18.78 13.05 -11.14
C ALA A 60 -19.43 11.77 -10.61
N LYS A 61 -20.31 11.18 -11.42
CA LYS A 61 -20.81 9.82 -11.21
C LYS A 61 -19.97 8.86 -12.04
N VAL A 62 -19.41 7.85 -11.40
CA VAL A 62 -18.67 6.75 -12.04
C VAL A 62 -19.53 5.49 -11.99
N THR A 63 -19.69 4.83 -13.13
CA THR A 63 -20.31 3.52 -13.24
C THR A 63 -19.29 2.53 -13.79
N VAL A 64 -18.90 1.54 -13.00
CA VAL A 64 -18.03 0.44 -13.44
C VAL A 64 -18.90 -0.61 -14.13
N THR A 65 -18.75 -0.74 -15.44
CA THR A 65 -19.62 -1.58 -16.28
C THR A 65 -19.02 -2.94 -16.59
N GLN A 66 -17.70 -3.08 -16.51
CA GLN A 66 -17.02 -4.35 -16.74
C GLN A 66 -15.74 -4.45 -15.91
N VAL A 67 -15.50 -5.63 -15.35
CA VAL A 67 -14.24 -6.03 -14.72
C VAL A 67 -13.87 -7.39 -15.32
N ALA A 68 -12.68 -7.48 -15.93
CA ALA A 68 -12.13 -8.74 -16.43
C ALA A 68 -10.76 -8.97 -15.80
N VAL A 69 -10.58 -10.16 -15.25
CA VAL A 69 -9.41 -10.59 -14.46
C VAL A 69 -8.94 -11.95 -14.94
N THR A 70 -7.69 -12.31 -14.64
CA THR A 70 -7.22 -13.70 -14.71
C THR A 70 -6.80 -14.11 -13.31
N GLU A 71 -7.47 -15.10 -12.72
CA GLU A 71 -7.29 -15.45 -11.28
C GLU A 71 -5.82 -15.69 -10.91
N CYS A 72 -5.03 -16.28 -11.82
CA CYS A 72 -3.61 -16.55 -11.57
C CYS A 72 -2.71 -15.31 -11.63
N ASP A 73 -3.11 -14.27 -12.37
CA ASP A 73 -2.31 -13.05 -12.57
C ASP A 73 -2.97 -11.81 -11.95
N THR A 74 -4.02 -11.97 -11.13
CA THR A 74 -4.69 -10.85 -10.47
C THR A 74 -4.49 -10.99 -8.96
N GLY A 75 -3.79 -10.05 -8.36
CA GLY A 75 -3.65 -9.97 -6.90
C GLY A 75 -4.32 -8.72 -6.33
N VAL A 76 -4.45 -8.68 -5.01
CA VAL A 76 -5.08 -7.56 -4.28
C VAL A 76 -4.54 -6.20 -4.73
N GLY A 77 -5.43 -5.29 -5.10
CA GLY A 77 -5.13 -3.93 -5.58
C GLY A 77 -5.00 -3.78 -7.10
N ASP A 78 -5.01 -4.86 -7.87
CA ASP A 78 -4.90 -4.77 -9.33
C ASP A 78 -6.18 -4.22 -9.97
N VAL A 79 -7.36 -4.62 -9.46
CA VAL A 79 -8.65 -4.09 -9.93
C VAL A 79 -8.85 -2.65 -9.44
N TYR A 80 -8.42 -2.36 -8.21
CA TYR A 80 -8.40 -1.00 -7.66
C TYR A 80 -7.62 -0.05 -8.57
N GLU A 81 -6.39 -0.42 -8.91
CA GLU A 81 -5.50 0.40 -9.76
C GLU A 81 -6.07 0.57 -11.16
N ALA A 82 -6.51 -0.53 -11.78
CA ALA A 82 -7.10 -0.48 -13.11
C ALA A 82 -8.34 0.42 -13.16
N THR A 83 -9.16 0.38 -12.11
CA THR A 83 -10.35 1.23 -12.01
C THR A 83 -9.98 2.70 -11.84
N ALA A 84 -9.04 3.02 -10.95
CA ALA A 84 -8.59 4.39 -10.73
C ALA A 84 -8.04 5.02 -12.03
N HIS A 85 -7.21 4.27 -12.77
CA HIS A 85 -6.70 4.73 -14.07
C HIS A 85 -7.81 4.90 -15.12
N ALA A 86 -8.77 3.98 -15.20
CA ALA A 86 -9.90 4.11 -16.13
C ALA A 86 -10.71 5.39 -15.87
N VAL A 87 -10.94 5.73 -14.59
CA VAL A 87 -11.64 6.96 -14.19
C VAL A 87 -10.82 8.20 -14.54
N TRP A 88 -9.53 8.25 -14.23
CA TRP A 88 -8.68 9.40 -14.57
C TRP A 88 -8.57 9.63 -16.07
N GLN A 89 -8.45 8.57 -16.86
CA GLN A 89 -8.47 8.66 -18.32
C GLN A 89 -9.80 9.21 -18.84
N ALA A 90 -10.93 8.75 -18.29
CA ALA A 90 -12.24 9.28 -18.64
C ALA A 90 -12.39 10.77 -18.31
N LEU A 91 -11.80 11.20 -17.19
CA LEU A 91 -11.79 12.59 -16.73
C LEU A 91 -10.68 13.44 -17.37
N ARG A 92 -9.87 12.88 -18.27
CA ARG A 92 -8.73 13.54 -18.93
C ARG A 92 -7.76 14.18 -17.94
N VAL A 93 -7.50 13.52 -16.82
CA VAL A 93 -6.48 13.98 -15.88
C VAL A 93 -5.12 13.47 -16.32
N GLU A 94 -4.22 14.42 -16.59
CA GLU A 94 -2.81 14.13 -16.75
C GLU A 94 -2.24 13.72 -15.39
N HIS A 95 -2.05 12.42 -15.21
CA HIS A 95 -1.42 11.89 -14.01
C HIS A 95 0.08 11.76 -14.26
N GLN A 96 0.90 12.51 -13.50
CA GLN A 96 2.37 12.43 -13.62
C GLN A 96 2.95 11.15 -13.02
N VAL A 97 2.20 10.46 -12.16
CA VAL A 97 2.68 9.24 -11.49
C VAL A 97 2.19 7.99 -12.24
N PRO A 98 3.08 7.07 -12.65
CA PRO A 98 2.72 5.86 -13.41
C PRO A 98 1.85 4.84 -12.65
N TYR A 99 1.59 5.06 -11.36
CA TYR A 99 1.03 4.05 -10.47
C TYR A 99 0.23 4.70 -9.34
N VAL A 100 -0.93 4.12 -9.01
CA VAL A 100 -1.89 4.67 -8.04
C VAL A 100 -1.44 4.40 -6.60
N GLY A 101 -0.92 3.19 -6.32
CA GLY A 101 -0.80 2.69 -4.95
C GLY A 101 -2.16 2.50 -4.29
N PHE A 102 -2.19 2.00 -3.07
CA PHE A 102 -3.40 2.07 -2.24
C PHE A 102 -3.02 2.41 -0.80
N SER A 103 -3.79 3.33 -0.24
CA SER A 103 -3.73 3.76 1.16
C SER A 103 -5.09 3.64 1.84
N ASP A 104 -6.12 3.22 1.12
CA ASP A 104 -7.45 2.99 1.70
C ASP A 104 -7.36 1.88 2.77
N PRO A 105 -7.91 2.08 3.99
CA PRO A 105 -7.79 1.09 5.04
C PRO A 105 -8.39 -0.29 4.72
N SER A 106 -9.46 -0.35 3.92
CA SER A 106 -10.03 -1.64 3.50
C SER A 106 -9.13 -2.34 2.48
N MET A 107 -8.50 -1.59 1.56
CA MET A 107 -7.50 -2.16 0.64
C MET A 107 -6.26 -2.67 1.38
N VAL A 108 -5.79 -1.91 2.38
CA VAL A 108 -4.67 -2.32 3.23
C VAL A 108 -5.03 -3.57 4.03
N GLU A 109 -6.22 -3.66 4.61
CA GLU A 109 -6.70 -4.86 5.32
C GLU A 109 -6.83 -6.09 4.39
N ALA A 110 -7.34 -5.91 3.17
CA ALA A 110 -7.40 -6.97 2.17
C ALA A 110 -5.99 -7.46 1.80
N TRP A 111 -5.05 -6.53 1.61
CA TRP A 111 -3.66 -6.87 1.34
C TRP A 111 -3.03 -7.62 2.51
N LEU A 112 -3.17 -7.13 3.74
CA LEU A 112 -2.69 -7.78 4.97
C LEU A 112 -3.23 -9.21 5.08
N THR A 113 -4.52 -9.40 4.80
CA THR A 113 -5.16 -10.74 4.80
C THR A 113 -4.51 -11.65 3.76
N SER A 114 -4.23 -11.14 2.56
CA SER A 114 -3.62 -11.91 1.46
C SER A 114 -2.17 -12.34 1.73
N ILE A 115 -1.45 -11.61 2.58
CA ILE A 115 -0.07 -11.90 2.96
C ILE A 115 0.07 -12.53 4.35
N CYS A 116 -1.03 -12.62 5.11
CA CYS A 116 -1.02 -13.28 6.41
C CYS A 116 -0.58 -14.74 6.27
N GLY A 117 0.25 -15.19 7.19
CA GLY A 117 0.87 -16.50 7.15
C GLY A 117 2.03 -16.61 6.18
N ARG A 118 2.44 -15.58 5.43
CA ARG A 118 3.63 -15.62 4.56
C ARG A 118 4.90 -15.22 5.27
N ARG A 119 6.04 -15.73 4.81
CA ARG A 119 7.37 -15.33 5.32
C ARG A 119 7.84 -14.05 4.65
N LEU A 120 8.39 -13.11 5.41
CA LEU A 120 9.15 -11.99 4.85
C LEU A 120 10.52 -12.51 4.41
N GLU A 121 10.74 -12.72 3.12
CA GLU A 121 11.97 -13.32 2.58
C GLU A 121 13.13 -12.32 2.50
N ALA A 122 12.81 -11.06 2.22
CA ALA A 122 13.79 -9.99 2.14
C ALA A 122 13.14 -8.62 2.38
N VAL A 123 13.99 -7.66 2.72
CA VAL A 123 13.66 -6.23 2.66
C VAL A 123 14.75 -5.54 1.84
N THR A 124 14.34 -4.70 0.90
CA THR A 124 15.23 -3.73 0.25
C THR A 124 14.92 -2.34 0.77
N GLU A 125 15.93 -1.52 0.99
CA GLU A 125 15.79 -0.16 1.48
C GLU A 125 16.51 0.80 0.53
N ALA A 126 15.91 1.96 0.31
CA ALA A 126 16.56 3.11 -0.28
C ALA A 126 16.90 4.06 0.86
N ARG A 127 18.18 4.39 1.02
CA ARG A 127 18.65 5.25 2.09
C ARG A 127 19.48 6.41 1.56
N HIS A 128 19.34 7.57 2.19
CA HIS A 128 20.15 8.75 1.91
C HIS A 128 21.54 8.62 2.53
N TRP A 129 22.57 9.01 1.78
CA TRP A 129 23.95 9.07 2.23
C TRP A 129 24.55 10.42 1.86
N PHE A 130 25.17 11.09 2.82
CA PHE A 130 25.87 12.35 2.62
C PHE A 130 27.34 12.21 3.05
N GLU A 131 28.28 12.61 2.19
CA GLU A 131 29.73 12.49 2.45
C GLU A 131 30.18 11.09 2.93
N GLY A 132 29.55 10.04 2.39
CA GLY A 132 29.84 8.65 2.77
C GLY A 132 29.33 8.23 4.14
N ARG A 133 28.51 9.06 4.79
CA ARG A 133 27.82 8.78 6.05
C ARG A 133 26.33 8.62 5.82
N ARG A 134 25.67 7.97 6.78
CA ARG A 134 24.23 7.67 6.77
C ARG A 134 23.69 7.87 8.18
N GLU A 135 22.59 8.59 8.31
CA GLU A 135 21.85 8.71 9.57
C GLU A 135 21.20 7.37 9.97
N PRO A 136 21.00 7.10 11.26
CA PRO A 136 20.47 5.82 11.71
C PRO A 136 19.02 5.60 11.25
N ASP A 137 18.69 4.34 10.97
CA ASP A 137 17.33 3.81 10.86
C ASP A 137 16.31 4.72 10.13
N ALA A 138 15.25 5.20 10.79
CA ALA A 138 14.21 5.99 10.14
C ALA A 138 14.73 7.28 9.47
N GLU A 139 15.74 7.95 10.05
CA GLU A 139 16.22 9.27 9.62
C GLU A 139 16.87 9.26 8.22
N SER A 140 17.48 8.13 7.83
CA SER A 140 18.04 7.98 6.48
C SER A 140 17.12 7.26 5.51
N LEU A 141 15.99 6.71 5.98
CA LEU A 141 15.11 5.90 5.14
C LEU A 141 14.36 6.81 4.15
N LEU A 142 14.38 6.43 2.87
CA LEU A 142 13.63 7.11 1.81
C LEU A 142 12.44 6.26 1.37
N HIS A 143 12.70 4.97 1.10
CA HIS A 143 11.69 3.96 0.77
C HIS A 143 12.13 2.59 1.26
N ALA A 144 11.16 1.71 1.45
CA ALA A 144 11.40 0.29 1.71
C ALA A 144 10.54 -0.58 0.78
N TRP A 145 11.01 -1.78 0.50
CA TRP A 145 10.28 -2.80 -0.26
C TRP A 145 10.28 -4.10 0.54
N LEU A 146 9.08 -4.60 0.82
CA LEU A 146 8.87 -5.87 1.50
C LEU A 146 8.67 -6.98 0.47
N PHE A 147 9.41 -8.07 0.63
CA PHE A 147 9.32 -9.25 -0.24
C PHE A 147 8.75 -10.41 0.56
N PHE A 148 7.46 -10.68 0.43
CA PHE A 148 6.83 -11.85 1.05
C PHE A 148 6.86 -13.07 0.13
N GLU A 149 6.96 -14.25 0.73
CA GLU A 149 6.93 -15.56 0.07
C GLU A 149 5.80 -15.67 -0.96
N HIS A 150 6.17 -15.98 -2.21
CA HIS A 150 5.25 -16.09 -3.36
C HIS A 150 4.45 -14.82 -3.70
N THR A 151 5.03 -13.64 -3.47
CA THR A 151 4.45 -12.35 -3.86
C THR A 151 5.47 -11.47 -4.57
N GLY A 152 5.00 -10.48 -5.34
CA GLY A 152 5.86 -9.39 -5.83
C GLY A 152 6.23 -8.41 -4.71
N PRO A 153 7.24 -7.55 -4.91
CA PRO A 153 7.61 -6.54 -3.93
C PRO A 153 6.47 -5.56 -3.66
N ILE A 154 6.31 -5.21 -2.39
CA ILE A 154 5.44 -4.13 -1.96
C ILE A 154 6.31 -2.99 -1.45
N ALA A 155 6.32 -1.90 -2.21
CA ALA A 155 6.97 -0.66 -1.83
C ALA A 155 6.13 0.08 -0.80
N LEU A 156 6.79 0.61 0.21
CA LEU A 156 6.23 1.46 1.25
C LEU A 156 6.60 2.91 0.90
N HIS A 157 5.61 3.80 0.86
CA HIS A 157 5.83 5.22 0.61
C HIS A 157 5.18 6.07 1.70
N GLY A 158 5.96 6.95 2.31
CA GLY A 158 5.44 8.08 3.08
C GLY A 158 5.20 9.30 2.19
N ARG A 159 4.11 10.01 2.44
CA ARG A 159 3.77 11.28 1.79
C ARG A 159 2.97 12.14 2.77
N GLY A 160 3.62 13.10 3.43
CA GLY A 160 3.04 13.82 4.56
C GLY A 160 2.66 12.83 5.66
N ASP A 161 1.38 12.82 6.03
CA ASP A 161 0.78 11.89 6.99
C ASP A 161 0.18 10.63 6.33
N GLN A 162 0.37 10.47 5.02
CA GLN A 162 -0.17 9.35 4.26
C GLN A 162 0.88 8.27 4.06
N PHE A 163 0.45 7.03 4.21
CA PHE A 163 1.23 5.84 3.94
C PHE A 163 0.58 5.06 2.81
N LEU A 164 1.35 4.82 1.76
CA LEU A 164 0.90 4.20 0.52
C LEU A 164 1.67 2.92 0.26
N LEU A 165 0.93 1.86 -0.07
CA LEU A 165 1.47 0.60 -0.57
C LEU A 165 1.45 0.59 -2.09
N SER A 166 2.53 0.11 -2.71
CA SER A 166 2.57 -0.02 -4.17
C SER A 166 3.29 -1.28 -4.65
N LYS A 167 2.78 -1.93 -5.70
CA LYS A 167 3.45 -3.07 -6.33
C LYS A 167 4.50 -2.56 -7.32
N LYS A 168 5.70 -2.26 -6.81
CA LYS A 168 6.82 -1.76 -7.62
C LYS A 168 8.12 -2.42 -7.24
N ASP A 169 8.93 -2.71 -8.25
CA ASP A 169 10.32 -3.11 -8.05
C ASP A 169 11.15 -1.95 -7.44
N PRO A 170 12.17 -2.27 -6.62
CA PRO A 170 13.14 -1.27 -6.19
C PRO A 170 13.83 -0.62 -7.38
N TYR A 171 14.02 0.69 -7.28
CA TYR A 171 14.81 1.43 -8.25
C TYR A 171 16.32 1.28 -7.98
N ARG A 172 17.16 1.77 -8.92
CA ARG A 172 18.62 1.73 -8.77
C ARG A 172 19.11 2.86 -7.88
N SER A 173 20.22 2.65 -7.18
CA SER A 173 21.00 3.72 -6.55
C SER A 173 21.33 4.83 -7.55
N TYR A 174 21.35 6.07 -7.10
CA TYR A 174 21.67 7.23 -7.93
C TYR A 174 22.35 8.33 -7.11
N ASP A 175 23.14 9.14 -7.79
CA ASP A 175 23.83 10.30 -7.24
C ASP A 175 22.90 11.52 -7.26
N MET A 176 22.96 12.35 -6.21
CA MET A 176 22.18 13.58 -6.05
C MET A 176 23.09 14.81 -6.07
N ASP A 177 24.25 14.70 -6.71
CA ASP A 177 25.28 15.71 -6.81
C ASP A 177 25.71 16.23 -5.42
N GLU A 178 25.60 17.54 -5.18
CA GLU A 178 25.98 18.18 -3.92
C GLU A 178 25.13 17.74 -2.73
N TYR A 179 23.99 17.06 -2.95
CA TYR A 179 23.08 16.59 -1.90
C TYR A 179 23.36 15.15 -1.46
N GLY A 180 24.42 14.52 -1.97
CA GLY A 180 24.83 13.16 -1.59
C GLY A 180 24.32 12.11 -2.58
N GLN A 181 23.88 10.95 -2.08
CA GLN A 181 23.43 9.85 -2.93
C GLN A 181 22.32 9.04 -2.27
N THR A 182 21.46 8.44 -3.09
CA THR A 182 20.55 7.39 -2.65
C THR A 182 21.18 6.04 -2.92
N ARG A 183 21.35 5.23 -1.88
CA ARG A 183 21.81 3.84 -2.01
C ARG A 183 20.64 2.89 -1.78
N VAL A 184 20.43 1.99 -2.73
CA VAL A 184 19.40 0.96 -2.68
C VAL A 184 20.06 -0.40 -2.51
N GLY A 185 19.65 -1.16 -1.49
CA GLY A 185 20.22 -2.46 -1.18
C GLY A 185 19.40 -3.22 -0.13
N PRO A 186 19.82 -4.44 0.24
CA PRO A 186 19.16 -5.19 1.29
C PRO A 186 19.21 -4.43 2.62
N ALA A 187 18.18 -4.56 3.44
CA ALA A 187 18.22 -4.10 4.83
C ALA A 187 19.31 -4.87 5.59
N LEU A 188 20.14 -4.17 6.36
CA LEU A 188 21.26 -4.77 7.08
C LEU A 188 21.21 -4.39 8.56
N SER A 189 21.69 -5.27 9.42
CA SER A 189 21.88 -4.93 10.84
C SER A 189 22.79 -3.68 10.94
N PRO A 190 22.42 -2.67 11.76
CA PRO A 190 21.39 -2.69 12.80
C PRO A 190 20.00 -2.12 12.41
N ASP A 191 19.68 -1.96 11.12
CA ASP A 191 18.40 -1.38 10.67
C ASP A 191 17.19 -2.21 11.13
N VAL A 192 16.13 -1.56 11.62
CA VAL A 192 14.99 -2.25 12.28
C VAL A 192 14.33 -3.27 11.35
N LEU A 193 14.14 -2.92 10.08
CA LEU A 193 13.49 -3.80 9.10
C LEU A 193 14.26 -5.10 8.86
N SER A 194 15.59 -5.08 8.99
CA SER A 194 16.43 -6.27 8.82
C SER A 194 16.13 -7.36 9.86
N SER A 195 15.66 -6.97 11.06
CA SER A 195 15.38 -7.92 12.16
C SER A 195 14.16 -8.82 11.92
N PHE A 196 13.30 -8.48 10.96
CA PHE A 196 12.08 -9.23 10.64
C PHE A 196 12.25 -10.18 9.44
N VAL A 197 13.38 -10.09 8.73
CA VAL A 197 13.67 -10.98 7.59
C VAL A 197 13.75 -12.44 8.07
N GLY A 198 13.03 -13.32 7.37
CA GLY A 198 12.88 -14.74 7.68
C GLY A 198 11.70 -15.07 8.60
N ALA A 199 11.09 -14.07 9.25
CA ALA A 199 9.94 -14.27 10.12
C ALA A 199 8.64 -14.41 9.31
N ARG A 200 7.68 -15.17 9.86
CA ARG A 200 6.36 -15.36 9.27
C ARG A 200 5.40 -14.32 9.85
N LEU A 201 4.69 -13.60 8.98
CA LEU A 201 3.62 -12.69 9.38
C LEU A 201 2.47 -13.52 9.95
N SER A 202 2.09 -13.26 11.18
CA SER A 202 0.98 -13.95 11.85
C SER A 202 -0.29 -13.11 11.89
N ASP A 203 -0.16 -11.79 11.84
CA ASP A 203 -1.29 -10.87 11.81
C ASP A 203 -0.84 -9.48 11.34
N GLY A 204 -1.78 -8.58 11.10
CA GLY A 204 -1.46 -7.18 10.84
C GLY A 204 -2.66 -6.26 11.01
N ALA A 205 -2.38 -4.97 11.14
CA ALA A 205 -3.39 -3.92 11.29
C ALA A 205 -2.99 -2.67 10.51
N ALA A 206 -3.97 -1.98 9.96
CA ALA A 206 -3.79 -0.63 9.42
C ALA A 206 -3.68 0.40 10.55
N ILE A 207 -2.88 1.44 10.35
CA ILE A 207 -2.83 2.63 11.22
C ILE A 207 -3.51 3.78 10.50
N LEU A 208 -4.40 4.48 11.19
CA LEU A 208 -5.07 5.69 10.70
C LEU A 208 -4.42 6.94 11.30
N GLY A 209 -4.31 8.00 10.50
CA GLY A 209 -3.78 9.29 10.93
C GLY A 209 -4.81 10.23 11.54
N HIS A 210 -4.41 11.48 11.79
CA HIS A 210 -5.25 12.51 12.43
C HIS A 210 -6.48 12.91 11.60
N ASP A 211 -6.37 12.88 10.26
CA ASP A 211 -7.41 13.32 9.33
C ASP A 211 -8.57 12.32 9.16
N GLY A 212 -8.55 11.21 9.90
CA GLY A 212 -9.62 10.21 9.90
C GLY A 212 -9.55 9.23 8.71
N ASP A 213 -10.48 8.27 8.75
CA ASP A 213 -10.50 6.96 8.09
C ASP A 213 -10.30 6.89 6.56
N ALA A 214 -10.01 7.99 5.87
CA ALA A 214 -9.90 8.02 4.41
C ALA A 214 -8.60 7.40 3.88
N VAL A 215 -7.50 7.51 4.63
CA VAL A 215 -6.19 6.99 4.24
C VAL A 215 -5.41 6.48 5.46
N CYS A 216 -4.60 5.45 5.25
CA CYS A 216 -3.69 4.94 6.24
C CYS A 216 -2.50 5.90 6.45
N ALA A 217 -2.06 6.00 7.70
CA ALA A 217 -0.80 6.61 8.10
C ALA A 217 0.30 5.58 8.34
N GLY A 218 -0.02 4.28 8.34
CA GLY A 218 0.97 3.23 8.52
C GLY A 218 0.37 1.83 8.67
N LEU A 219 1.19 0.91 9.16
CA LEU A 219 0.88 -0.48 9.42
C LEU A 219 1.51 -0.93 10.74
N VAL A 220 0.83 -1.87 11.40
CA VAL A 220 1.45 -2.78 12.35
C VAL A 220 1.48 -4.16 11.71
N LEU A 221 2.67 -4.77 11.60
CA LEU A 221 2.88 -6.12 11.10
C LEU A 221 3.34 -7.01 12.24
N ARG A 222 2.55 -8.01 12.61
CA ARG A 222 2.87 -8.92 13.71
C ARG A 222 3.59 -10.16 13.22
N PHE A 223 4.85 -10.29 13.59
CA PHE A 223 5.66 -11.47 13.32
C PHE A 223 5.82 -12.32 14.58
N GLY A 224 6.31 -13.56 14.41
CA GLY A 224 6.55 -14.45 15.55
C GLY A 224 7.65 -13.98 16.51
N ASN A 225 8.51 -13.05 16.08
CA ASN A 225 9.60 -12.48 16.87
C ASN A 225 9.24 -11.16 17.55
N ASP A 226 8.50 -10.27 16.88
CA ASP A 226 8.00 -9.01 17.44
C ASP A 226 6.95 -8.37 16.51
N ASP A 227 6.37 -7.25 16.93
CA ASP A 227 5.56 -6.36 16.09
C ASP A 227 6.48 -5.36 15.36
N LEU A 228 6.25 -5.11 14.07
CA LEU A 228 6.88 -4.06 13.28
C LEU A 228 5.86 -2.94 13.06
N VAL A 229 6.19 -1.74 13.53
CA VAL A 229 5.44 -0.51 13.26
C VAL A 229 6.17 0.26 12.18
N VAL A 230 5.47 0.56 11.09
CA VAL A 230 5.98 1.40 10.00
C VAL A 230 4.88 2.37 9.56
N GLY A 231 5.21 3.65 9.46
CA GLY A 231 4.26 4.66 8.99
C GLY A 231 4.94 5.97 8.63
N ALA A 232 4.11 6.94 8.24
CA ALA A 232 4.52 8.28 7.86
C ALA A 232 3.84 9.32 8.75
N LEU A 233 4.61 10.29 9.22
CA LEU A 233 4.11 11.41 10.01
C LEU A 233 4.89 12.67 9.64
N ALA A 234 4.21 13.69 9.14
CA ALA A 234 4.79 14.97 8.74
C ALA A 234 6.01 14.85 7.81
N ASP A 235 5.91 13.99 6.78
CA ASP A 235 6.99 13.65 5.83
C ASP A 235 8.17 12.85 6.43
N GLU A 236 8.09 12.47 7.71
CA GLU A 236 9.08 11.60 8.34
C GLU A 236 8.60 10.14 8.41
N TRP A 237 9.56 9.22 8.32
CA TRP A 237 9.32 7.82 8.62
C TRP A 237 9.23 7.61 10.13
N VAL A 238 8.21 6.88 10.55
CA VAL A 238 8.13 6.33 11.90
C VAL A 238 8.33 4.82 11.76
N LEU A 239 9.42 4.32 12.32
CA LEU A 239 9.82 2.92 12.25
C LEU A 239 10.17 2.44 13.67
N SER A 240 9.59 1.32 14.10
CA SER A 240 9.86 0.76 15.42
C SER A 240 9.58 -0.74 15.48
N ALA A 241 10.35 -1.45 16.30
CA ALA A 241 9.98 -2.78 16.77
C ALA A 241 9.13 -2.67 18.05
N GLY A 242 8.23 -3.62 18.27
CA GLY A 242 7.33 -3.69 19.42
C GLY A 242 6.10 -2.80 19.28
N SER A 243 6.13 -1.63 19.93
CA SER A 243 4.94 -0.78 20.05
C SER A 243 4.99 0.47 19.18
N VAL A 244 3.81 1.06 18.94
CA VAL A 244 3.70 2.37 18.32
C VAL A 244 4.47 3.39 19.19
N PRO A 245 5.43 4.14 18.62
CA PRO A 245 6.18 5.15 19.37
C PRO A 245 5.26 6.16 20.06
N THR A 246 5.60 6.58 21.27
CA THR A 246 4.74 7.48 22.07
C THR A 246 4.45 8.82 21.37
N SER A 247 5.39 9.31 20.56
CA SER A 247 5.20 10.51 19.72
C SER A 247 4.07 10.34 18.70
N ALA A 248 3.97 9.17 18.07
CA ALA A 248 2.96 8.88 17.06
C ALA A 248 1.62 8.42 17.70
N ALA A 249 1.67 7.77 18.86
CA ALA A 249 0.48 7.23 19.54
C ALA A 249 -0.57 8.28 19.92
N GLN A 250 -0.21 9.58 19.93
CA GLN A 250 -1.15 10.68 20.21
C GLN A 250 -2.05 11.01 19.03
N VAL A 251 -1.62 10.68 17.81
CA VAL A 251 -2.28 11.08 16.55
C VAL A 251 -2.66 9.89 15.69
N TRP A 252 -2.23 8.69 16.07
CA TRP A 252 -2.50 7.45 15.35
C TRP A 252 -3.52 6.57 16.05
N ALA A 253 -4.41 5.99 15.26
CA ALA A 253 -5.35 4.97 15.70
C ALA A 253 -5.07 3.65 14.98
N VAL A 254 -4.74 2.60 15.73
CA VAL A 254 -4.53 1.26 15.18
C VAL A 254 -5.89 0.58 14.99
N ARG A 255 -6.19 0.13 13.76
CA ARG A 255 -7.39 -0.64 13.46
C ARG A 255 -7.30 -2.05 14.09
N PRO A 256 -8.43 -2.77 14.21
CA PRO A 256 -8.40 -4.18 14.61
C PRO A 256 -7.47 -4.98 13.69
N PHE A 257 -6.81 -5.98 14.28
CA PHE A 257 -5.99 -6.93 13.54
C PHE A 257 -6.86 -7.85 12.65
N VAL A 258 -6.39 -8.12 11.42
CA VAL A 258 -7.16 -8.86 10.41
C VAL A 258 -7.42 -10.33 10.79
N GLY A 259 -6.53 -10.95 11.56
CA GLY A 259 -6.69 -12.32 12.06
C GLY A 259 -7.66 -12.49 13.23
N GLY A 260 -8.24 -11.39 13.74
CA GLY A 260 -8.99 -11.35 15.01
C GLY A 260 -10.40 -11.95 15.05
N SER A 261 -10.91 -12.55 13.97
CA SER A 261 -12.21 -13.26 13.99
C SER A 261 -12.04 -14.78 13.87
N LEU A 262 -11.65 -15.42 14.98
CA LEU A 262 -12.12 -16.73 15.48
C LEU A 262 -11.13 -17.28 16.52
N GLY A 263 -11.42 -17.07 17.81
CA GLY A 263 -10.62 -17.58 18.92
C GLY A 263 -11.37 -17.50 20.24
N THR A 264 -12.38 -18.35 20.39
CA THR A 264 -13.10 -18.59 21.65
C THR A 264 -12.16 -18.95 22.80
N GLY A 265 -12.27 -18.22 23.91
CA GLY A 265 -12.17 -18.76 25.27
C GLY A 265 -10.85 -19.40 25.73
N ARG A 266 -10.05 -18.63 26.47
CA ARG A 266 -9.33 -19.17 27.63
C ARG A 266 -9.57 -18.27 28.83
N ARG A 267 -10.42 -18.74 29.77
CA ARG A 267 -10.37 -18.27 31.16
C ARG A 267 -9.07 -18.77 31.80
N PRO A 268 -8.40 -17.96 32.62
CA PRO A 268 -7.26 -18.42 33.39
C PRO A 268 -7.71 -19.46 34.43
N ALA A 269 -6.83 -20.43 34.67
CA ALA A 269 -6.90 -21.37 35.79
C ALA A 269 -6.65 -20.64 37.12
#